data_AF-A0A6L9SFP2-F1
#
_entry.id   AF-A0A6L9SFP2-F1
#
_cell.length_a   1.000
_cell.length_b   1.000
_cell.length_c   1.000
_cell.angle_alpha   90.00
_cell.angle_beta   90.00
_cell.angle_gamma   90.00
#
_symmetry.space_group_name_H-M   'P 1'
#
loop_
_entity.id
_entity.type
_entity.pdbx_description
1 polymer ?
#
loop_
_entity_poly.entity_id
_entity_poly.type
_entity_poly.pdbx_seq_one_letter_code
_entity_poly.pdbx_strand_id
1 'polypeptide(L)'
;MVTNPRYTALAALLELAEEKRDSIAEALDEVHRLMSDRGVWTGPTTATQFGEDVEYRKNDLPGLADNLIEEIRDALSSTPEEVRRDELGHTGPL
;
A
#
# COMPACT_ATOMS: atom_id res chain seq x y z
N MET A 1 8.47 -30.02 -10.58
CA MET A 1 8.13 -28.77 -9.90
C MET A 1 7.64 -27.78 -10.93
N VAL A 2 6.73 -26.89 -10.56
CA VAL A 2 6.20 -25.81 -11.38
C VAL A 2 6.08 -24.56 -10.50
N THR A 3 6.25 -23.38 -11.08
CA THR A 3 6.07 -22.11 -10.35
C THR A 3 4.69 -22.06 -9.71
N ASN A 4 4.64 -21.65 -8.45
CA ASN A 4 3.40 -21.47 -7.72
C ASN A 4 2.71 -20.17 -8.16
N PRO A 5 1.52 -20.22 -8.79
CA PRO A 5 0.82 -19.01 -9.23
C PRO A 5 0.48 -18.07 -8.07
N ARG A 6 0.26 -18.62 -6.86
CA ARG A 6 0.02 -17.82 -5.65
C ARG A 6 1.25 -17.02 -5.24
N TYR A 7 2.44 -17.62 -5.32
CA TYR A 7 3.69 -16.91 -5.04
C TYR A 7 3.88 -15.76 -6.03
N THR A 8 3.71 -16.03 -7.33
CA THR A 8 3.80 -14.98 -8.37
C THR A 8 2.80 -13.85 -8.14
N ALA A 9 1.56 -14.17 -7.78
CA ALA A 9 0.54 -13.17 -7.50
C ALA A 9 0.88 -12.32 -6.27
N LEU A 10 1.39 -12.93 -5.19
CA LEU A 10 1.81 -12.21 -3.99
C LEU A 10 3.02 -11.31 -4.27
N ALA A 11 4.00 -11.76 -5.06
CA ALA A 11 5.14 -10.96 -5.45
C ALA A 11 4.73 -9.73 -6.27
N ALA A 12 3.84 -9.91 -7.26
CA ALA A 12 3.31 -8.80 -8.05
C ALA A 12 2.46 -7.83 -7.21
N LEU A 13 1.69 -8.35 -6.24
CA LEU A 13 0.92 -7.53 -5.31
C LEU A 13 1.83 -6.72 -4.38
N LEU A 14 2.94 -7.29 -3.92
CA LEU A 14 3.93 -6.61 -3.10
C LEU A 14 4.53 -5.41 -3.84
N GLU A 15 4.99 -5.63 -5.08
CA GLU A 15 5.55 -4.55 -5.92
C GLU A 15 4.55 -3.40 -6.12
N LEU A 16 3.28 -3.75 -6.43
CA LEU A 16 2.23 -2.74 -6.57
C LEU A 16 1.97 -2.00 -5.25
N ALA A 17 1.95 -2.70 -4.12
CA ALA A 17 1.70 -2.08 -2.81
C ALA A 17 2.81 -1.11 -2.42
N GLU A 18 4.08 -1.47 -2.65
CA GLU A 18 5.24 -0.60 -2.40
C GLU A 18 5.19 0.66 -3.29
N GLU A 19 4.90 0.53 -4.59
CA GLU A 19 4.73 1.67 -5.50
C GLU A 19 3.61 2.62 -5.03
N LYS A 20 2.47 2.08 -4.60
CA LYS A 20 1.33 2.89 -4.14
C LYS A 20 1.60 3.56 -2.80
N ARG A 21 2.30 2.90 -1.89
CA ARG A 21 2.73 3.49 -0.62
C ARG A 21 3.57 4.74 -0.85
N ASP A 22 4.57 4.66 -1.74
CA ASP A 22 5.43 5.80 -2.06
C ASP A 22 4.66 6.91 -2.78
N SER A 23 3.76 6.56 -3.70
CA SER A 23 2.89 7.53 -4.37
C SER A 23 1.98 8.30 -3.39
N ILE A 24 1.44 7.61 -2.38
CA ILE A 24 0.61 8.22 -1.34
C ILE A 24 1.43 9.19 -0.49
N ALA A 25 2.62 8.76 -0.06
CA ALA A 25 3.52 9.59 0.74
C ALA A 25 3.92 10.87 -0.01
N GLU A 26 4.32 10.75 -1.27
CA GLU A 26 4.69 11.90 -2.12
C GLU A 26 3.52 12.86 -2.34
N ALA A 27 2.33 12.33 -2.65
CA ALA A 27 1.15 13.17 -2.86
C ALA A 27 0.76 13.95 -1.61
N LEU A 28 0.81 13.32 -0.43
CA LEU A 28 0.48 13.98 0.85
C LEU A 28 1.55 14.99 1.26
N ASP A 29 2.83 14.70 1.03
CA ASP A 29 3.93 15.63 1.29
C ASP A 29 3.82 16.88 0.41
N GLU A 30 3.52 16.72 -0.88
CA GLU A 30 3.36 17.84 -1.80
C GLU A 30 2.16 18.71 -1.41
N VAL A 31 1.01 18.10 -1.08
CA VAL A 31 -0.17 18.85 -0.62
C VAL A 31 0.14 19.60 0.68
N HIS A 32 0.77 18.93 1.66
CA HIS A 32 1.16 19.56 2.92
C HIS A 32 2.10 20.76 2.67
N ARG A 33 3.11 20.61 1.81
CA ARG A 33 4.04 21.68 1.44
C ARG A 33 3.33 22.86 0.78
N LEU A 34 2.44 22.60 -0.17
CA LEU A 34 1.65 23.64 -0.86
C LEU A 34 0.76 24.42 0.13
N MET A 35 0.21 23.73 1.12
CA MET A 35 -0.58 24.36 2.18
C MET A 35 0.26 25.20 3.14
N SER A 36 1.47 24.74 3.49
CA SER A 36 2.36 25.47 4.40
C SER A 36 3.00 26.71 3.77
N ASP A 37 3.28 26.70 2.46
CA ASP A 37 4.31 27.61 1.93
C ASP A 37 3.81 28.93 1.32
N ARG A 38 2.51 29.16 1.04
CA ARG A 38 2.16 30.32 0.17
C ARG A 38 0.87 31.10 0.39
N GLY A 39 0.11 30.94 1.47
CA GLY A 39 -1.12 31.74 1.66
C GLY A 39 -2.11 31.64 0.48
N VAL A 40 -2.00 30.58 -0.35
CA VAL A 40 -2.84 30.30 -1.53
C VAL A 40 -4.22 29.82 -1.08
N TRP A 41 -4.27 29.18 0.08
CA TRP A 41 -5.50 28.73 0.72
C TRP A 41 -5.92 29.77 1.78
N THR A 42 -6.76 30.71 1.36
CA THR A 42 -7.29 31.76 2.23
C THR A 42 -8.73 31.45 2.66
N GLY A 43 -8.96 31.27 3.96
CA GLY A 43 -10.30 31.13 4.54
C GLY A 43 -10.25 30.46 5.92
N PRO A 44 -10.73 31.10 7.00
CA PRO A 44 -10.39 30.73 8.37
C PRO A 44 -10.86 29.34 8.83
N THR A 45 -11.93 28.81 8.22
CA THR A 45 -12.52 27.53 8.67
C THR A 45 -12.17 26.38 7.73
N THR A 46 -12.46 26.51 6.43
CA THR A 46 -12.26 25.42 5.47
C THR A 46 -10.79 25.15 5.18
N ALA A 47 -9.92 26.17 5.16
CA ALA A 47 -8.49 25.96 4.91
C ALA A 47 -7.80 25.31 6.12
N THR A 48 -8.18 25.72 7.33
CA THR A 48 -7.66 25.14 8.58
C THR A 48 -8.07 23.67 8.70
N GLN A 49 -9.36 23.37 8.53
CA GLN A 49 -9.85 21.99 8.63
C GLN A 49 -9.21 21.08 7.59
N PHE A 50 -9.07 21.53 6.35
CA PHE A 50 -8.40 20.75 5.31
C PHE A 50 -6.91 20.52 5.62
N GLY A 51 -6.24 21.47 6.25
CA GLY A 51 -4.83 21.34 6.64
C GLY A 51 -4.63 20.29 7.72
N GLU A 52 -5.45 20.33 8.77
CA GLU A 52 -5.48 19.32 9.83
C GLU A 52 -5.76 17.92 9.25
N ASP A 53 -6.70 17.83 8.31
CA ASP A 53 -7.05 16.62 7.59
C ASP A 53 -5.89 16.04 6.77
N VAL A 54 -5.12 16.89 6.08
CA VAL A 54 -3.93 16.50 5.31
C VAL A 54 -2.80 16.07 6.24
N GLU A 55 -2.56 16.80 7.32
CA GLU A 55 -1.55 16.44 8.32
C GLU A 55 -1.87 15.10 9.00
N TYR A 56 -3.14 14.88 9.39
CA TYR A 56 -3.59 13.61 9.93
C TYR A 56 -3.36 12.46 8.93
N ARG A 57 -3.81 12.62 7.68
CA ARG A 57 -3.65 11.58 6.64
C ARG A 57 -2.19 11.30 6.29
N LYS A 58 -1.34 12.33 6.25
CA LYS A 58 0.10 12.21 6.04
C LYS A 58 0.75 11.32 7.11
N ASN A 59 0.29 11.40 8.34
CA ASN A 59 0.83 10.59 9.44
C ASN A 59 0.23 9.18 9.51
N ASP A 60 -1.03 9.01 9.11
CA ASP A 60 -1.78 7.76 9.26
C ASP A 60 -1.67 6.80 8.06
N LEU A 61 -1.88 7.31 6.84
CA LEU A 61 -1.98 6.49 5.64
C LEU A 61 -0.69 5.72 5.29
N PRO A 62 0.52 6.31 5.43
CA PRO A 62 1.76 5.54 5.25
C PRO A 62 1.86 4.35 6.21
N GLY A 63 1.45 4.52 7.47
CA GLY A 63 1.46 3.42 8.45
C GLY A 63 0.48 2.30 8.10
N LEU A 64 -0.70 2.63 7.58
CA LEU A 64 -1.65 1.63 7.08
C LEU A 64 -1.12 0.90 5.84
N ALA A 65 -0.45 1.62 4.94
CA ALA A 65 0.19 1.01 3.77
C ALA A 65 1.37 0.10 4.16
N ASP A 66 2.19 0.53 5.13
CA ASP A 66 3.30 -0.26 5.66
C ASP A 66 2.79 -1.56 6.31
N ASN A 67 1.68 -1.53 7.07
CA ASN A 67 1.06 -2.73 7.63
C ASN A 67 0.59 -3.72 6.55
N LEU A 68 -0.05 -3.23 5.48
CA LEU A 68 -0.47 -4.07 4.36
C LEU A 68 0.74 -4.72 3.66
N ILE A 69 1.82 -3.97 3.46
CA ILE A 69 3.06 -4.47 2.87
C ILE A 69 3.64 -5.61 3.73
N GLU A 70 3.67 -5.44 5.06
CA GLU A 70 4.14 -6.49 5.96
C GLU A 70 3.24 -7.74 5.92
N GLU A 71 1.92 -7.60 5.89
CA GLU A 71 1.01 -8.74 5.72
C GLU A 71 1.26 -9.51 4.40
N ILE A 72 1.55 -8.79 3.31
CA ILE A 72 1.89 -9.41 2.01
C ILE A 72 3.24 -10.12 2.09
N ARG A 73 4.25 -9.53 2.75
CA ARG A 73 5.58 -10.12 2.96
C ARG A 73 5.49 -11.40 3.80
N ASP A 74 4.70 -11.38 4.87
CA ASP A 74 4.44 -12.55 5.71
C ASP A 74 3.76 -13.68 4.92
N ALA A 75 2.76 -13.33 4.11
CA ALA A 75 2.10 -14.29 3.23
C ALA A 75 3.05 -14.86 2.17
N LEU A 76 3.91 -14.03 1.58
CA LEU A 76 4.88 -14.42 0.57
C LEU A 76 5.95 -15.35 1.15
N SER A 77 6.51 -15.01 2.31
CA SER A 77 7.53 -15.82 3.00
C SER A 77 7.00 -17.21 3.42
N SER A 78 5.70 -17.29 3.70
CA SER A 78 5.02 -18.55 4.04
C SER A 78 4.54 -19.34 2.81
N THR A 79 4.70 -18.79 1.60
CA THR A 79 4.24 -19.41 0.34
C THR A 79 5.42 -20.01 -0.41
N PRO A 80 5.42 -21.32 -0.73
CA PRO A 80 6.49 -21.92 -1.54
C PRO A 80 6.55 -21.33 -2.95
N GLU A 81 7.77 -21.04 -3.44
CA GLU A 81 8.04 -20.55 -4.81
C GLU A 81 7.62 -21.55 -5.89
N GLU A 82 7.83 -22.83 -5.63
CA GLU A 82 7.47 -23.92 -6.52
C GLU A 82 6.60 -24.93 -5.78
N VAL A 83 5.66 -25.52 -6.52
CA VAL A 83 4.80 -26.61 -6.05
C VAL A 83 4.88 -27.78 -7.01
N ARG A 84 4.37 -28.93 -6.61
CA ARG A 84 4.23 -30.06 -7.53
C ARG A 84 3.05 -29.80 -8.48
N ARG A 85 3.14 -30.33 -9.70
CA ARG A 85 2.16 -30.03 -10.77
C ARG A 85 0.75 -30.55 -10.45
N ASP A 86 0.67 -31.64 -9.69
CA ASP A 86 -0.54 -32.27 -9.17
C ASP A 86 -1.21 -31.46 -8.05
N GLU A 87 -0.47 -30.65 -7.31
CA GLU A 87 -1.00 -29.76 -6.26
C GLU A 87 -1.75 -28.55 -6.85
N LEU A 88 -1.50 -28.19 -8.11
CA LEU A 88 -2.21 -27.11 -8.81
C LEU A 88 -3.66 -27.46 -9.19
N GLY A 89 -4.01 -28.75 -9.22
CA GLY A 89 -5.32 -29.24 -9.68
C GLY A 89 -6.28 -29.66 -8.56
N HIS A 90 -5.85 -29.65 -7.30
CA HIS A 90 -6.65 -30.16 -6.17
C HIS A 90 -7.41 -29.05 -5.42
N THR A 91 -7.85 -28.01 -6.13
CA THR A 91 -8.98 -27.18 -5.71
C THR A 91 -10.28 -27.86 -6.16
N GLY A 92 -10.59 -29.02 -5.57
CA GLY A 92 -11.87 -29.72 -5.73
C GLY A 92 -12.47 -29.97 -4.35
N PRO A 93 -13.80 -29.84 -4.17
CA PRO A 93 -14.41 -29.88 -2.83
C PRO A 93 -14.36 -31.30 -2.25
N LEU A 94 -14.26 -31.36 -0.92
CA LEU A 94 -14.47 -32.55 -0.10
C LEU A 94 -15.87 -33.14 -0.31
#